data_AF-A0A645JM37-F1
#
_entry.id   AF-A0A645JM37-F1
#
_cell.length_a   1.000
_cell.length_b   1.000
_cell.length_c   1.000
_cell.angle_alpha   90.00
_cell.angle_beta   90.00
_cell.angle_gamma   90.00
#
_symmetry.space_group_name_H-M   'P 1'
#
loop_
_entity.id
_entity.type
_entity.pdbx_description
1 polymer ?
#
loop_
_entity_poly.entity_id
_entity_poly.type
_entity_poly.pdbx_seq_one_letter_code
_entity_poly.pdbx_strand_id
1 'polypeptide(L)'
;MGIAVFIIAAGLINLRFSNRIQGRLVTDMKLLKAFEEAKNKLNIKAKIPLAQTGAITSPSLYGVFRPKVLLPMGTLKEFNEEQLDYVFVHELLHFKRKDMAVNWLTQGLLIIHWFNPLLWYSFYKLREDQEIACDAITLEKIGADYAK
;
A
#
# COMPACT_ATOMS: atom_id res chain seq x y z
N MET A 1 1.40 -9.75 30.72
CA MET A 1 -0.04 -9.73 30.38
C MET A 1 -0.36 -8.77 29.23
N GLY A 2 0.08 -7.50 29.25
CA GLY A 2 -0.28 -6.51 28.22
C GLY A 2 0.18 -6.80 26.78
N ILE A 3 1.41 -7.30 26.59
CA ILE A 3 1.99 -7.56 25.25
C ILE A 3 1.22 -8.65 24.50
N ALA A 4 0.87 -9.74 25.17
CA ALA A 4 0.11 -10.84 24.55
C ALA A 4 -1.31 -10.40 24.15
N VAL A 5 -1.99 -9.62 25.00
CA VAL A 5 -3.32 -9.06 24.70
C VAL A 5 -3.25 -8.10 23.50
N PHE A 6 -2.19 -7.29 23.41
CA PHE A 6 -2.01 -6.36 22.30
C PHE A 6 -1.67 -7.07 20.98
N ILE A 7 -0.84 -8.11 21.01
CA ILE A 7 -0.55 -8.97 19.84
C ILE A 7 -1.83 -9.69 19.39
N ILE A 8 -2.60 -10.23 20.33
CA ILE A 8 -3.87 -10.89 20.02
C ILE A 8 -4.89 -9.87 19.48
N ALA A 9 -4.99 -8.67 20.05
CA ALA A 9 -5.87 -7.61 19.55
C ALA A 9 -5.45 -7.12 18.17
N ALA A 10 -4.16 -6.87 17.93
CA ALA A 10 -3.63 -6.50 16.62
C ALA A 10 -3.89 -7.61 15.59
N GLY A 11 -3.66 -8.87 15.97
CA GLY A 11 -3.97 -10.03 15.14
C GLY A 11 -5.46 -10.14 14.83
N LEU A 12 -6.34 -9.98 15.82
CA LEU A 12 -7.79 -10.03 15.65
C LEU A 12 -8.34 -8.86 14.84
N ILE A 13 -7.80 -7.64 15.02
CA ILE A 13 -8.14 -6.47 14.21
C ILE A 13 -7.71 -6.70 12.76
N ASN A 14 -6.49 -7.21 12.54
CA ASN A 14 -6.01 -7.52 11.20
C ASN A 14 -6.84 -8.62 10.53
N LEU A 15 -7.25 -9.65 11.28
CA LEU A 15 -8.10 -10.74 10.79
C LEU A 15 -9.54 -10.27 10.52
N ARG A 16 -10.13 -9.46 11.40
CA ARG A 16 -11.46 -8.87 11.17
C ARG A 16 -11.47 -7.92 9.99
N PHE A 17 -10.43 -7.10 9.85
CA PHE A 17 -10.26 -6.22 8.69
C PHE A 17 -10.03 -7.04 7.41
N SER A 18 -9.22 -8.11 7.46
CA SER A 18 -9.04 -9.06 6.35
C SER A 18 -10.35 -9.69 5.89
N ASN A 19 -11.21 -10.10 6.84
CA ASN A 19 -12.50 -10.70 6.51
C ASN A 19 -13.52 -9.67 6.01
N ARG A 20 -13.37 -8.39 6.37
CA ARG A 20 -14.22 -7.29 5.90
C ARG A 20 -13.77 -6.74 4.53
N ILE A 21 -12.51 -6.95 4.16
CA ILE A 21 -11.94 -6.64 2.85
C ILE A 21 -11.93 -7.89 1.96
N GLN A 22 -13.09 -8.51 1.79
CA GLN A 22 -13.34 -9.26 0.56
C GLN A 22 -13.71 -8.25 -0.54
N GLY A 23 -12.69 -7.58 -1.08
CA GLY A 23 -12.84 -6.77 -2.29
C GLY A 23 -13.21 -7.67 -3.48
N ARG A 24 -14.10 -7.20 -4.34
CA ARG A 24 -14.37 -7.88 -5.62
C ARG A 24 -13.18 -7.66 -6.53
N LEU A 25 -12.70 -8.71 -7.19
CA LEU A 25 -11.65 -8.57 -8.19
C LEU A 25 -12.11 -7.57 -9.26
N VAL A 26 -11.23 -6.65 -9.62
CA VAL A 26 -11.54 -5.67 -10.65
C VAL A 26 -11.63 -6.39 -11.99
N THR A 27 -12.76 -6.23 -12.66
CA THR A 27 -12.99 -6.76 -14.02
C THR A 27 -12.89 -5.67 -15.10
N ASP A 28 -12.85 -4.40 -14.70
CA ASP A 28 -12.76 -3.28 -15.63
C ASP A 28 -11.44 -3.29 -16.40
N MET A 29 -11.52 -3.50 -17.71
CA MET A 29 -10.34 -3.58 -18.57
C MET A 29 -9.49 -2.30 -18.56
N LYS A 30 -10.09 -1.12 -18.38
CA LYS A 30 -9.35 0.14 -18.28
C LYS A 30 -8.43 0.16 -17.06
N LEU A 31 -8.95 -0.20 -15.89
CA LEU A 31 -8.18 -0.28 -14.65
C LEU A 31 -7.12 -1.36 -14.72
N LEU A 32 -7.46 -2.53 -15.26
CA LEU A 32 -6.50 -3.62 -15.43
C LEU A 32 -5.36 -3.25 -16.38
N LYS A 33 -5.67 -2.54 -17.47
CA LYS A 33 -4.68 -2.08 -18.44
C LYS A 33 -3.73 -1.04 -17.81
N ALA A 34 -4.29 0.00 -17.17
CA ALA A 34 -3.49 1.02 -16.47
C ALA A 34 -2.62 0.39 -15.37
N PHE A 35 -3.16 -0.58 -14.63
CA PHE A 35 -2.41 -1.29 -13.59
C PHE A 35 -1.25 -2.14 -14.16
N GLU A 36 -1.47 -2.85 -15.27
CA GLU A 36 -0.39 -3.60 -15.93
C GLU A 36 0.65 -2.68 -16.58
N GLU A 37 0.24 -1.54 -17.14
CA GLU A 37 1.17 -0.51 -17.62
C GLU A 37 2.07 0.00 -16.49
N ALA A 38 1.49 0.38 -15.34
CA ALA A 38 2.26 0.80 -14.16
C ALA A 38 3.21 -0.31 -13.65
N LYS A 39 2.77 -1.58 -13.62
CA LYS A 39 3.64 -2.72 -13.29
C LYS A 39 4.82 -2.86 -14.25
N ASN A 40 4.57 -2.68 -15.55
CA ASN A 40 5.61 -2.73 -16.57
C ASN A 40 6.61 -1.58 -16.41
N LYS A 41 6.15 -0.35 -16.16
CA LYS A 41 7.02 0.81 -15.87
C LYS A 41 7.97 0.54 -14.69
N LEU A 42 7.51 -0.18 -13.68
CA LEU A 42 8.29 -0.53 -12.49
C LEU A 42 9.02 -1.87 -12.58
N ASN A 43 8.91 -2.60 -13.70
CA ASN A 43 9.46 -3.95 -13.90
C ASN A 43 9.01 -4.98 -12.83
N ILE A 44 7.74 -4.90 -12.42
CA ILE A 44 7.16 -5.80 -11.41
C ILE A 44 6.56 -7.03 -12.08
N LYS A 45 7.22 -8.18 -11.95
CA LYS A 45 6.76 -9.48 -12.47
C LYS A 45 5.83 -10.24 -11.51
N ALA A 46 5.64 -9.73 -10.29
CA ALA A 46 4.80 -10.36 -9.29
C ALA A 46 3.33 -10.34 -9.71
N LYS A 47 2.61 -11.45 -9.46
CA LYS A 47 1.15 -11.51 -9.63
C LYS A 47 0.49 -10.84 -8.43
N ILE A 48 0.15 -9.57 -8.58
CA ILE A 48 -0.53 -8.76 -7.56
C ILE A 48 -2.00 -8.62 -7.98
N PRO A 49 -2.95 -9.18 -7.22
CA PRO A 49 -4.37 -9.02 -7.52
C PRO A 49 -4.81 -7.56 -7.30
N LEU A 50 -5.60 -7.04 -8.23
CA LEU A 50 -6.30 -5.77 -8.11
C LEU A 50 -7.74 -6.04 -7.68
N ALA A 51 -8.18 -5.45 -6.56
CA ALA A 51 -9.53 -5.61 -6.06
C ALA A 51 -10.16 -4.24 -5.72
N GLN A 52 -11.46 -4.10 -5.95
CA GLN A 52 -12.24 -2.94 -5.54
C GLN A 52 -13.04 -3.24 -4.28
N THR A 53 -13.10 -2.28 -3.37
CA THR A 53 -13.88 -2.39 -2.13
C THR A 53 -14.45 -1.03 -1.72
N GLY A 54 -15.68 -1.04 -1.20
CA GLY A 54 -16.28 0.16 -0.59
C GLY A 54 -15.80 0.40 0.85
N ALA A 55 -14.91 -0.44 1.37
CA ALA A 55 -14.40 -0.35 2.74
C ALA A 55 -13.23 0.64 2.89
N ILE A 56 -12.69 1.18 1.80
CA ILE A 56 -11.58 2.13 1.79
C ILE A 56 -11.95 3.36 0.96
N THR A 57 -11.36 4.50 1.32
CA THR A 57 -11.54 5.78 0.63
C THR A 57 -10.33 6.17 -0.22
N SER A 58 -9.21 5.47 -0.05
CA SER A 58 -7.98 5.69 -0.80
C SER A 58 -7.50 4.36 -1.38
N PRO A 59 -6.88 4.35 -2.57
CA PRO A 59 -6.04 3.26 -3.04
C PRO A 59 -5.04 2.88 -1.95
N SER A 60 -4.83 1.58 -1.74
CA SER A 60 -3.91 1.09 -0.70
C SER A 60 -3.44 -0.33 -0.97
N LEU A 61 -2.19 -0.61 -0.65
CA LEU A 61 -1.66 -1.97 -0.62
C LEU A 61 -2.07 -2.74 0.65
N TYR A 62 -2.61 -3.94 0.48
CA TYR A 62 -3.07 -4.79 1.58
C TYR A 62 -2.44 -6.18 1.55
N GLY A 63 -2.05 -6.68 2.72
CA GLY A 63 -1.58 -8.05 2.94
C GLY A 63 -0.05 -8.17 2.99
N VAL A 64 0.42 -8.97 3.95
CA VAL A 64 1.86 -9.16 4.22
C VAL A 64 2.48 -10.24 3.33
N PHE A 65 1.86 -11.42 3.31
CA PHE A 65 2.36 -12.58 2.55
C PHE A 65 1.81 -12.66 1.12
N ARG A 66 0.64 -12.05 0.89
CA ARG A 66 -0.03 -12.02 -0.42
C ARG A 66 -0.57 -10.60 -0.65
N PRO A 67 0.31 -9.66 -1.05
CA PRO A 67 -0.08 -8.29 -1.26
C PRO A 67 -1.10 -8.19 -2.38
N LYS A 68 -2.10 -7.36 -2.17
CA LYS A 68 -3.19 -7.02 -3.09
C LYS A 68 -3.31 -5.51 -3.12
N VAL A 69 -3.52 -4.95 -4.30
CA VAL A 69 -3.83 -3.53 -4.42
C VAL A 69 -5.33 -3.38 -4.33
N LEU A 70 -5.78 -2.58 -3.36
CA LEU A 70 -7.18 -2.27 -3.16
C LEU A 70 -7.49 -0.90 -3.73
N LEU A 71 -8.62 -0.79 -4.40
CA LEU A 71 -9.16 0.44 -4.94
C LEU A 71 -10.51 0.76 -4.29
N PRO A 72 -10.82 2.05 -4.02
CA PRO A 72 -12.15 2.45 -3.61
C PRO A 72 -13.16 2.19 -4.74
N MET A 73 -14.43 1.99 -4.39
CA MET A 73 -15.46 1.94 -5.44
C MET A 73 -15.56 3.29 -6.14
N GLY A 74 -15.60 3.28 -7.48
CA GLY A 74 -15.72 4.53 -8.24
C GLY A 74 -14.41 5.23 -8.57
N THR A 75 -13.24 4.57 -8.42
CA THR A 75 -11.92 5.13 -8.79
C THR A 75 -11.91 5.77 -10.18
N LEU A 76 -12.56 5.15 -11.17
CA LEU A 76 -12.64 5.69 -12.54
C LEU A 76 -13.43 7.01 -12.67
N LYS A 77 -14.25 7.35 -11.68
CA LYS A 77 -14.99 8.63 -11.65
C LYS A 77 -14.23 9.72 -10.91
N GLU A 78 -13.42 9.34 -9.93
CA GLU A 78 -12.68 10.27 -9.07
C GLU A 78 -11.31 10.64 -9.63
N PHE A 79 -10.68 9.73 -10.38
CA PHE A 79 -9.34 9.92 -10.93
C PHE A 79 -9.38 9.96 -12.46
N ASN A 80 -8.67 10.92 -13.04
CA ASN A 80 -8.37 10.92 -14.47
C ASN A 80 -7.24 9.91 -14.79
N GLU A 81 -6.93 9.69 -16.08
CA GLU A 81 -5.95 8.67 -16.49
C GLU A 81 -4.53 8.95 -15.92
N GLU A 82 -4.10 10.21 -15.89
CA GLU A 82 -2.79 10.59 -15.36
C GLU A 82 -2.68 10.38 -13.83
N GLN A 83 -3.73 10.76 -13.09
CA GLN A 83 -3.82 10.55 -11.65
C GLN A 83 -3.88 9.06 -11.31
N LEU A 84 -4.57 8.27 -12.13
CA LEU A 84 -4.64 6.83 -11.95
C LEU A 84 -3.27 6.18 -12.14
N ASP A 85 -2.51 6.61 -13.16
CA ASP A 85 -1.12 6.17 -13.36
C ASP A 85 -0.24 6.57 -12.17
N TYR A 86 -0.36 7.80 -11.67
CA TYR A 86 0.32 8.26 -10.45
C TYR A 86 0.05 7.35 -9.26
N VAL A 87 -1.22 7.14 -8.96
CA VAL A 87 -1.66 6.29 -7.85
C VAL A 87 -1.10 4.88 -7.98
N PHE A 88 -1.18 4.26 -9.15
CA PHE A 88 -0.69 2.91 -9.32
C PHE A 88 0.83 2.80 -9.20
N VAL A 89 1.58 3.73 -9.82
CA VAL A 89 3.04 3.74 -9.71
C VAL A 89 3.45 3.96 -8.25
N HIS A 90 2.81 4.87 -7.54
CA HIS A 90 3.06 5.14 -6.12
C HIS A 90 2.81 3.91 -5.24
N GLU A 91 1.63 3.30 -5.33
CA GLU A 91 1.28 2.10 -4.55
C GLU A 91 2.20 0.92 -4.89
N LEU A 92 2.51 0.71 -6.17
CA LEU A 92 3.42 -0.36 -6.60
C LEU A 92 4.87 -0.11 -6.16
N LEU A 93 5.29 1.15 -5.98
CA LEU A 93 6.59 1.49 -5.41
C LEU A 93 6.68 1.09 -3.94
N HIS A 94 5.64 1.34 -3.14
CA HIS A 94 5.58 0.82 -1.77
C HIS A 94 5.71 -0.70 -1.72
N PHE A 95 5.05 -1.41 -2.65
CA PHE A 95 5.23 -2.85 -2.79
C PHE A 95 6.68 -3.23 -3.15
N LYS A 96 7.26 -2.57 -4.16
CA LYS A 96 8.61 -2.87 -4.64
C LYS A 96 9.69 -2.59 -3.59
N ARG A 97 9.53 -1.53 -2.81
CA ARG A 97 10.42 -1.14 -1.70
C ARG A 97 10.18 -1.95 -0.43
N LYS A 98 9.10 -2.74 -0.39
CA LYS A 98 8.69 -3.57 0.75
C LYS A 98 8.40 -2.74 2.01
N ASP A 99 7.88 -1.53 1.83
CA ASP A 99 7.63 -0.60 2.94
C ASP A 99 6.67 -1.21 3.98
N MET A 100 5.69 -1.98 3.51
CA MET A 100 4.80 -2.76 4.38
C MET A 100 5.59 -3.71 5.32
N ALA A 101 6.60 -4.43 4.83
CA ALA A 101 7.39 -5.35 5.64
C ALA A 101 8.22 -4.61 6.70
N VAL A 102 8.80 -3.46 6.34
CA VAL A 102 9.52 -2.59 7.27
C VAL A 102 8.58 -2.03 8.34
N ASN A 103 7.36 -1.65 7.95
CA ASN A 103 6.33 -1.18 8.88
C ASN A 103 5.93 -2.26 9.88
N TRP A 104 5.76 -3.51 9.43
CA TRP A 104 5.49 -4.64 10.33
C TRP A 104 6.65 -4.93 11.28
N LEU A 105 7.89 -4.91 10.80
CA LEU A 105 9.07 -5.09 11.64
C LEU A 105 9.13 -4.00 12.73
N THR A 106 8.92 -2.75 12.33
CA THR A 106 8.98 -1.60 13.25
C THR A 106 7.84 -1.63 14.25
N GLN A 107 6.63 -2.03 13.84
CA GLN A 107 5.53 -2.28 14.78
C GLN A 107 5.87 -3.38 15.79
N GLY A 108 6.53 -4.46 15.36
CA GLY A 108 7.05 -5.49 16.27
C GLY A 108 8.02 -4.92 17.31
N LEU A 109 8.94 -4.06 16.88
CA LEU A 109 9.87 -3.36 17.78
C LEU A 109 9.13 -2.41 18.74
N LEU A 110 8.13 -1.66 18.27
CA LEU A 110 7.31 -0.79 19.11
C LEU A 110 6.52 -1.58 20.15
N ILE A 111 6.03 -2.79 19.82
CA ILE A 111 5.34 -3.65 20.79
C ILE A 111 6.30 -4.11 21.91
N ILE A 112 7.52 -4.50 21.54
CA ILE A 112 8.55 -4.93 22.49
C ILE A 112 9.00 -3.75 23.36
N HIS A 113 9.16 -2.57 22.75
CA HIS A 113 9.65 -1.35 23.37
C HIS A 113 8.56 -0.29 23.55
N TRP A 114 7.36 -0.70 23.94
CA TRP A 114 6.19 0.20 24.02
C TRP A 114 6.44 1.43 24.91
N PHE A 115 7.34 1.32 25.89
CA PHE A 115 7.75 2.37 26.82
C PHE A 115 8.83 3.33 26.27
N ASN A 116 9.39 3.09 25.08
CA ASN A 116 10.50 3.89 24.54
C ASN A 116 10.01 4.99 23.58
N PRO A 117 9.90 6.26 24.02
CA PRO A 117 9.39 7.35 23.19
C PRO A 117 10.26 7.63 21.96
N LEU A 118 11.56 7.32 22.00
CA LEU A 118 12.46 7.52 20.86
C LEU A 118 12.11 6.59 19.71
N LEU A 119 11.69 5.34 19.99
CA LEU A 119 11.27 4.42 18.94
C LEU A 119 9.95 4.84 18.30
N TRP A 120 9.02 5.41 19.07
CA TRP A 120 7.80 6.02 18.53
C TRP A 120 8.11 7.18 17.57
N TYR A 121 9.07 8.04 17.95
CA TYR A 121 9.54 9.11 17.08
C TYR A 121 10.23 8.57 15.81
N SER A 122 11.12 7.58 15.94
CA SER A 122 11.77 6.93 14.80
C SER A 122 10.76 6.29 13.85
N PHE A 123 9.69 5.67 14.37
CA PHE A 123 8.63 5.12 13.54
C PHE A 123 7.87 6.20 12.76
N TYR A 124 7.56 7.33 13.40
CA TYR A 124 6.93 8.46 12.71
C TYR A 124 7.82 8.98 11.57
N LYS A 125 9.12 9.18 11.84
CA LYS A 125 10.08 9.65 10.83
C LYS A 125 10.30 8.66 9.70
N LEU A 126 10.41 7.36 10.02
CA LEU A 126 10.51 6.31 9.02
C LEU A 126 9.34 6.36 8.04
N ARG A 127 8.11 6.55 8.54
CA ARG A 127 6.93 6.63 7.67
C ARG A 127 6.95 7.88 6.80
N GLU A 128 7.31 9.03 7.37
CA GLU A 128 7.47 10.28 6.62
C GLU A 128 8.50 10.11 5.48
N ASP A 129 9.65 9.52 5.77
CA ASP A 129 10.71 9.26 4.78
C ASP A 129 10.27 8.26 3.70
N GLN A 130 9.45 7.26 4.06
CA GLN A 130 8.87 6.33 3.10
C GLN A 130 7.99 7.05 2.07
N GLU A 131 7.06 7.89 2.53
CA GLU A 131 6.14 8.66 1.68
C GLU A 131 6.92 9.64 0.79
N ILE A 132 7.83 10.44 1.36
CA ILE A 132 8.65 11.42 0.61
C ILE A 132 9.44 10.72 -0.50
N ALA A 133 10.10 9.61 -0.18
CA ALA A 133 10.86 8.86 -1.17
C ALA A 133 9.95 8.18 -2.21
N CYS A 134 8.74 7.77 -1.83
CA CYS A 134 7.78 7.18 -2.76
C CYS A 134 7.28 8.22 -3.76
N ASP A 135 6.89 9.40 -3.29
CA ASP A 135 6.46 10.52 -4.12
C ASP A 135 7.56 11.00 -5.05
N ALA A 136 8.79 11.16 -4.55
CA ALA A 136 9.93 11.58 -5.36
C ALA A 136 10.20 10.61 -6.52
N ILE A 137 10.22 9.30 -6.26
CA ILE A 137 10.46 8.28 -7.29
C ILE A 137 9.28 8.17 -8.25
N THR A 138 8.05 8.34 -7.75
CA THR A 138 6.84 8.34 -8.58
C THR A 138 6.90 9.48 -9.60
N LEU A 139 7.19 10.70 -9.13
CA LEU A 139 7.34 11.88 -9.98
C LEU A 139 8.48 11.72 -10.99
N GLU A 140 9.62 11.15 -10.58
CA GLU A 140 10.73 10.85 -11.49
C GLU A 140 10.29 9.88 -12.60
N LYS A 141 9.59 8.79 -12.24
CA LYS A 141 9.16 7.77 -13.20
C LYS A 141 8.11 8.25 -14.17
N ILE A 142 7.18 9.06 -13.71
CA ILE A 142 6.08 9.60 -14.50
C ILE A 142 6.57 10.77 -15.37
N GLY A 143 7.35 11.68 -14.80
CA GLY A 143 7.94 12.79 -15.55
C GLY A 143 8.87 12.32 -16.66
N ALA A 144 9.63 11.24 -16.45
CA ALA A 144 10.47 10.64 -17.50
C ALA A 144 9.67 9.99 -18.64
N ASP A 145 8.40 9.66 -18.41
CA ASP A 145 7.50 9.04 -19.39
C ASP A 145 6.81 10.11 -20.25
N TYR A 146 6.39 11.24 -19.65
CA TYR A 146 5.84 12.39 -20.37
C TYR A 146 6.88 13.23 -21.13
N ALA A 147 8.17 13.06 -20.81
CA ALA A 147 9.27 13.73 -21.50
C ALA A 147 9.76 12.96 -22.75
N LYS A 148 9.19 11.79 -23.05
CA LYS A 148 9.47 10.99 -24.26
C LYS A 148 8.40 11.18 -25.32
#